data_AF-A0A966J2K8-F1
#
_entry.id   AF-A0A966J2K8-F1
#
_cell.length_a   1.000
_cell.length_b   1.000
_cell.length_c   1.000
_cell.angle_alpha   90.00
_cell.angle_beta   90.00
_cell.angle_gamma   90.00
#
_symmetry.space_group_name_H-M   'P 1'
#
loop_
_entity.id
_entity.type
_entity.pdbx_description
1 polymer ?
#
loop_
_entity_poly.entity_id
_entity_poly.type
_entity_poly.pdbx_seq_one_letter_code
_entity_poly.pdbx_strand_id
1 'polypeptide(L)'
;MSAMIRATFRRYFEETEGSALLEFAIFVSLLLVLVFGTIDFGRALFTANNLTAAAREGARYGARLTNPGASLTDIRDTAAALMSPFGSAPVQAASQVVVSCLPNCSTGQLQAVQVQINYPFTWLTPLPALLRQPMAPVLHARATFRWEGS
;
A
#
# COMPACT_ATOMS: atom_id res chain seq x y z
N MET A 1 -20.69 65.80 22.13
CA MET A 1 -20.30 64.93 21.00
C MET A 1 -19.06 64.06 21.31
N SER A 2 -18.90 63.57 22.55
CA SER A 2 -17.69 62.82 22.98
C SER A 2 -17.99 61.43 23.57
N ALA A 3 -19.26 61.15 23.92
CA ALA A 3 -19.67 59.87 24.51
C ALA A 3 -19.97 58.77 23.47
N MET A 4 -20.26 59.13 22.22
CA MET A 4 -20.75 58.19 21.20
C MET A 4 -19.65 57.36 20.54
N ILE A 5 -18.39 57.78 20.65
CA ILE A 5 -17.23 57.10 20.05
C ILE A 5 -16.73 55.94 20.95
N ARG A 6 -16.98 56.01 22.26
CA ARG A 6 -16.50 54.99 23.22
C ARG A 6 -17.31 53.69 23.21
N ALA A 7 -18.57 53.72 22.78
CA ALA A 7 -19.43 52.54 22.80
C ALA A 7 -19.11 51.56 21.66
N THR A 8 -18.59 52.06 20.54
CA THR A 8 -18.35 51.23 19.34
C THR A 8 -17.10 50.37 19.46
N PHE A 9 -16.09 50.82 20.20
CA PHE A 9 -14.83 50.07 20.37
C PHE A 9 -14.89 48.97 21.43
N ARG A 10 -15.90 48.97 22.32
CA ARG A 10 -16.04 47.96 23.38
C ARG A 10 -16.62 46.63 22.89
N ARG A 11 -17.08 46.56 21.64
CA ARG A 11 -17.59 45.32 21.01
C ARG A 11 -16.54 44.50 20.27
N TYR A 12 -15.30 44.97 20.19
CA TYR A 12 -14.19 44.23 19.59
C TYR A 12 -13.44 43.33 20.60
N PHE A 13 -13.83 43.32 21.87
CA PHE A 13 -13.09 42.63 22.94
C PHE A 13 -13.89 41.54 23.67
N GLU A 14 -15.04 41.13 23.14
CA GLU A 14 -15.67 39.83 23.45
C GLU A 14 -15.21 38.76 22.43
N GLU A 15 -13.95 38.82 21.99
CA GLU A 15 -13.36 37.97 20.93
C GLU A 15 -12.60 36.73 21.45
N THR A 16 -12.55 36.51 22.76
CA THR A 16 -11.73 35.44 23.34
C THR A 16 -12.32 34.03 23.21
N GLU A 17 -13.64 33.88 23.08
CA GLU A 17 -14.26 32.54 22.98
C GLU A 17 -14.21 31.96 21.55
N GLY A 18 -14.29 32.80 20.52
CA GLY A 18 -14.25 32.37 19.11
C GLY A 18 -12.84 32.04 18.60
N SER A 19 -11.82 32.74 19.10
CA SER A 19 -10.41 32.53 18.68
C SER A 19 -9.89 31.14 19.06
N ALA A 20 -10.21 30.67 20.28
CA ALA A 20 -9.79 29.35 20.76
C ALA A 20 -10.38 28.20 19.91
N LEU A 21 -11.62 28.34 19.46
CA LEU A 21 -12.27 27.37 18.57
C LEU A 21 -11.58 27.31 17.20
N LEU A 22 -11.19 28.47 16.66
CA LEU A 22 -10.50 28.57 15.38
C LEU A 22 -9.10 27.97 15.45
N GLU A 23 -8.33 28.29 16.49
CA GLU A 23 -7.00 27.71 16.72
C GLU A 23 -7.09 26.19 16.81
N PHE A 24 -8.03 25.66 17.60
CA PHE A 24 -8.25 24.22 17.70
C PHE A 24 -8.60 23.59 16.35
N ALA A 25 -9.46 24.22 15.54
CA ALA A 25 -9.85 23.69 14.23
C ALA A 25 -8.66 23.54 13.28
N ILE A 26 -7.70 24.47 13.32
CA ILE A 26 -6.47 24.40 12.53
C ILE A 26 -5.57 23.27 13.03
N PHE A 27 -5.36 23.15 14.34
CA PHE A 27 -4.53 22.09 14.92
C PHE A 27 -5.13 20.70 14.67
N VAL A 28 -6.43 20.52 14.86
CA VAL A 28 -7.11 19.24 14.58
C VAL A 28 -7.04 18.90 13.10
N SER A 29 -7.23 19.87 12.20
CA SER A 29 -7.10 19.61 10.77
C SER A 29 -5.70 19.14 10.40
N LEU A 30 -4.66 19.77 10.96
CA LEU A 30 -3.26 19.34 10.77
C LEU A 30 -3.01 17.94 11.37
N LEU A 31 -3.52 17.70 12.58
CA LEU A 31 -3.39 16.41 13.26
C LEU A 31 -4.05 15.28 12.47
N LEU A 32 -5.25 15.51 11.91
CA LEU A 32 -5.97 14.54 11.10
C LEU A 32 -5.19 14.16 9.84
N VAL A 33 -4.57 15.13 9.16
CA VAL A 33 -3.71 14.85 7.99
C VAL A 33 -2.51 13.98 8.39
N LEU A 34 -1.88 14.25 9.53
CA LEU A 34 -0.75 13.45 10.03
C LEU A 34 -1.19 12.03 10.43
N VAL A 35 -2.30 11.89 11.14
CA VAL A 35 -2.83 10.57 11.55
C VAL A 35 -3.24 9.76 10.33
N PHE A 36 -3.98 10.35 9.39
CA PHE A 36 -4.38 9.64 8.18
C PHE A 36 -3.19 9.26 7.30
N GLY A 37 -2.21 10.16 7.18
CA GLY A 37 -1.00 9.93 6.41
C GLY A 37 -0.16 8.79 7.00
N THR A 38 0.00 8.76 8.32
CA THR A 38 0.74 7.69 9.01
C THR A 38 0.03 6.34 8.93
N ILE A 39 -1.30 6.30 9.03
CA ILE A 39 -2.09 5.06 8.88
C ILE A 39 -1.89 4.46 7.48
N ASP A 40 -2.09 5.25 6.42
CA ASP A 40 -1.96 4.74 5.06
C ASP A 40 -0.50 4.40 4.72
N PHE A 41 0.46 5.20 5.18
CA PHE A 41 1.89 4.92 4.97
C PHE A 41 2.33 3.62 5.67
N GLY A 42 1.95 3.43 6.93
CA GLY A 42 2.25 2.20 7.67
C GLY A 42 1.67 0.97 6.99
N ARG A 43 0.43 1.09 6.50
CA ARG A 43 -0.24 0.01 5.75
C ARG A 43 0.42 -0.27 4.40
N ALA A 44 0.87 0.76 3.68
CA ALA A 44 1.62 0.60 2.44
C ALA A 44 2.94 -0.15 2.66
N LEU A 45 3.69 0.21 3.72
CA LEU A 45 4.94 -0.47 4.09
C LEU A 45 4.70 -1.93 4.50
N PHE A 46 3.69 -2.18 5.33
CA PHE A 46 3.32 -3.55 5.73
C PHE A 46 2.98 -4.41 4.51
N THR A 47 2.18 -3.86 3.58
CA THR A 47 1.80 -4.54 2.34
C THR A 47 3.02 -4.82 1.45
N ALA A 48 3.93 -3.85 1.29
CA ALA A 48 5.15 -4.02 0.50
C ALA A 48 6.08 -5.12 1.06
N ASN A 49 6.21 -5.21 2.38
CA ASN A 49 6.97 -6.27 3.04
C ASN A 49 6.33 -7.64 2.81
N ASN A 50 5.00 -7.76 2.98
CA ASN A 50 4.29 -9.01 2.73
C ASN A 50 4.36 -9.44 1.27
N LEU A 51 4.23 -8.51 0.32
CA LEU A 51 4.38 -8.79 -1.12
C LEU A 51 5.78 -9.32 -1.43
N THR A 52 6.82 -8.76 -0.81
CA THR A 52 8.20 -9.23 -0.99
C THR A 52 8.40 -10.63 -0.42
N ALA A 53 7.86 -10.91 0.76
CA ALA A 53 7.89 -12.23 1.38
C ALA A 53 7.13 -13.27 0.52
N ALA A 54 5.93 -12.92 0.06
CA ALA A 54 5.10 -13.74 -0.82
C ALA A 54 5.79 -14.07 -2.15
N ALA A 55 6.39 -13.07 -2.82
CA ALA A 55 7.13 -13.29 -4.06
C ALA A 55 8.32 -14.22 -3.84
N ARG A 56 9.05 -14.07 -2.73
CA ARG A 56 10.18 -14.94 -2.38
C ARG A 56 9.75 -16.37 -2.14
N GLU A 57 8.66 -16.60 -1.41
CA GLU A 57 8.19 -17.96 -1.17
C GLU A 57 7.69 -18.62 -2.46
N GLY A 58 6.92 -17.91 -3.29
CA GLY A 58 6.49 -18.43 -4.58
C GLY A 58 7.67 -18.82 -5.47
N ALA A 59 8.68 -17.95 -5.56
CA ALA A 59 9.88 -18.23 -6.34
C ALA A 59 10.69 -19.40 -5.75
N ARG A 60 10.80 -19.50 -4.41
CA ARG A 60 11.48 -20.61 -3.72
C ARG A 60 10.76 -21.94 -3.94
N TYR A 61 9.43 -21.93 -3.84
CA TYR A 61 8.60 -23.10 -4.12
C TYR A 61 8.80 -23.56 -5.57
N GLY A 62 8.68 -22.62 -6.53
CA GLY A 62 8.90 -22.90 -7.95
C GLY A 62 10.30 -23.42 -8.28
N ALA A 63 11.33 -22.93 -7.59
CA ALA A 63 12.70 -23.38 -7.78
C ALA A 63 12.95 -24.85 -7.40
N ARG A 64 12.12 -25.43 -6.52
CA ARG A 64 12.22 -26.83 -6.07
C ARG A 64 11.41 -27.80 -6.92
N LEU A 65 10.54 -27.30 -7.79
CA LEU A 65 9.70 -28.14 -8.64
C LEU A 65 10.54 -28.77 -9.76
N THR A 66 10.27 -30.04 -10.05
CA THR A 66 10.85 -30.74 -11.21
C THR A 66 10.46 -30.07 -12.52
N ASN A 67 9.21 -29.58 -12.64
CA ASN A 67 8.74 -28.82 -13.80
C ASN A 67 7.87 -27.62 -13.39
N PRO A 68 8.47 -26.45 -13.11
CA PRO A 68 7.68 -25.27 -12.73
C PRO A 68 6.80 -24.73 -13.86
N GLY A 69 7.09 -25.06 -15.13
CA GLY A 69 6.24 -24.69 -16.27
C GLY A 69 4.87 -25.38 -16.27
N ALA A 70 4.77 -26.57 -15.69
CA ALA A 70 3.51 -27.30 -15.55
C ALA A 70 2.71 -26.87 -14.29
N SER A 71 3.38 -26.32 -13.29
CA SER A 71 2.82 -25.98 -11.96
C SER A 71 2.76 -24.48 -11.70
N LEU A 72 2.53 -23.68 -12.75
CA LEU A 72 2.44 -22.22 -12.62
C LEU A 72 1.29 -21.78 -11.71
N THR A 73 0.19 -22.54 -11.64
CA THR A 73 -0.93 -22.28 -10.71
C THR A 73 -0.48 -22.45 -9.27
N ASP A 74 0.20 -23.55 -8.96
CA ASP A 74 0.64 -23.89 -7.60
C ASP A 74 1.64 -22.86 -7.08
N ILE A 75 2.53 -22.36 -7.95
CA ILE A 75 3.48 -21.29 -7.63
C ILE A 75 2.72 -20.00 -7.29
N ARG A 76 1.71 -19.64 -8.08
CA ARG A 76 0.90 -18.42 -7.84
C ARG A 76 0.08 -18.54 -6.56
N ASP A 77 -0.53 -19.69 -6.32
CA ASP A 77 -1.35 -19.94 -5.14
C ASP A 77 -0.51 -19.94 -3.87
N THR A 78 0.70 -20.52 -3.92
CA THR A 78 1.66 -20.48 -2.80
C THR A 78 2.08 -19.05 -2.49
N ALA A 79 2.37 -18.23 -3.52
CA ALA A 79 2.66 -16.82 -3.33
C ALA A 79 1.45 -16.07 -2.74
N ALA A 80 0.24 -16.33 -3.24
CA ALA A 80 -0.98 -15.67 -2.79
C ALA A 80 -1.39 -16.04 -1.36
N ALA A 81 -1.16 -17.28 -0.94
CA ALA A 81 -1.54 -17.77 0.39
C ALA A 81 -0.81 -17.05 1.54
N LEU A 82 0.39 -16.51 1.29
CA LEU A 82 1.15 -15.76 2.30
C LEU A 82 0.69 -14.32 2.48
N MET A 83 -0.21 -13.82 1.63
CA MET A 83 -0.66 -12.44 1.71
C MET A 83 -1.79 -12.32 2.73
N SER A 84 -1.51 -11.61 3.82
CA SER A 84 -2.52 -11.21 4.80
C SER A 84 -3.04 -9.80 4.46
N PRO A 85 -4.22 -9.68 3.81
CA PRO A 85 -4.77 -8.37 3.49
C PRO A 85 -5.12 -7.62 4.78
N PHE A 86 -4.71 -6.34 4.86
CA PHE A 86 -5.08 -5.45 5.94
C PHE A 86 -5.81 -4.23 5.35
N GLY A 87 -7.14 -4.24 5.43
CA GLY A 87 -7.98 -3.17 4.87
C GLY A 87 -7.87 -3.04 3.35
N SER A 88 -7.65 -4.14 2.64
CA SER A 88 -7.53 -4.20 1.19
C SER A 88 -8.03 -5.55 0.64
N ALA A 89 -8.27 -5.64 -0.67
CA ALA A 89 -8.71 -6.88 -1.28
C ALA A 89 -7.61 -7.96 -1.26
N PRO A 90 -7.95 -9.25 -1.09
CA PRO A 90 -6.98 -10.33 -1.19
C PRO A 90 -6.33 -10.35 -2.58
N VAL A 91 -5.11 -10.85 -2.67
CA VAL A 91 -4.41 -10.93 -3.95
C VAL A 91 -5.04 -12.00 -4.82
N GLN A 92 -5.33 -11.63 -6.06
CA GLN A 92 -5.82 -12.52 -7.09
C GLN A 92 -4.64 -13.18 -7.79
N ALA A 93 -4.33 -14.42 -7.39
CA ALA A 93 -3.21 -15.22 -7.89
C ALA A 93 -3.11 -15.19 -9.43
N ALA A 94 -4.22 -15.37 -10.14
CA ALA A 94 -4.24 -15.47 -11.60
C ALA A 94 -3.90 -14.18 -12.37
N SER A 95 -4.29 -13.00 -11.85
CA SER A 95 -4.15 -11.71 -12.55
C SER A 95 -3.01 -10.86 -12.02
N GLN A 96 -2.64 -11.05 -10.75
CA GLN A 96 -1.69 -10.19 -10.05
C GLN A 96 -0.32 -10.86 -9.85
N VAL A 97 -0.22 -12.19 -9.96
CA VAL A 97 1.05 -12.93 -9.81
C VAL A 97 1.53 -13.43 -11.18
N VAL A 98 2.60 -12.82 -11.65
CA VAL A 98 3.30 -13.18 -12.88
C VAL A 98 4.49 -14.05 -12.52
N VAL A 99 4.51 -15.26 -13.06
CA VAL A 99 5.63 -16.19 -12.92
C VAL A 99 6.38 -16.21 -14.25
N SER A 100 7.68 -15.97 -14.22
CA SER A 100 8.58 -16.03 -15.35
C SER A 100 9.74 -16.98 -15.04
N CYS A 101 10.25 -17.67 -16.04
CA CYS A 101 11.42 -18.54 -15.91
C CYS A 101 12.53 -18.03 -16.82
N LEU A 102 13.78 -18.14 -16.38
CA LEU A 102 14.94 -17.77 -17.17
C LEU A 102 15.70 -19.04 -17.61
N PRO A 103 16.00 -19.22 -18.90
CA PRO A 103 15.53 -18.44 -20.07
C PRO A 103 14.10 -18.82 -20.49
N ASN A 104 13.62 -20.00 -20.13
CA ASN A 104 12.26 -20.49 -20.40
C ASN A 104 11.84 -21.47 -19.30
N CYS A 105 10.55 -21.79 -19.21
CA CYS A 105 10.04 -22.75 -18.22
C CYS A 105 10.20 -24.22 -18.69
N SER A 106 11.23 -24.52 -19.50
CA SER A 106 11.52 -25.88 -19.94
C SER A 106 12.56 -26.52 -19.02
N THR A 107 12.26 -27.72 -18.53
CA THR A 107 13.09 -28.46 -17.55
C THR A 107 14.53 -28.67 -17.99
N GLY A 108 14.83 -28.74 -19.30
CA GLY A 108 16.18 -28.95 -19.81
C GLY A 108 17.08 -27.71 -19.85
N GLN A 109 16.53 -26.50 -19.72
CA GLN A 109 17.28 -25.24 -19.82
C GLN A 109 17.01 -24.28 -18.68
N LEU A 110 16.15 -24.64 -17.73
CA LEU A 110 15.73 -23.79 -16.64
C LEU A 110 16.90 -23.46 -15.71
N GLN A 111 17.16 -22.17 -15.51
CA GLN A 111 18.22 -21.68 -14.62
C GLN A 111 17.66 -21.02 -13.36
N ALA A 112 16.55 -20.29 -13.50
CA ALA A 112 15.93 -19.57 -12.40
C ALA A 112 14.42 -19.41 -12.59
N VAL A 113 13.71 -19.34 -11.48
CA VAL A 113 12.28 -19.01 -11.40
C VAL A 113 12.15 -17.61 -10.79
N GLN A 114 11.42 -16.76 -11.48
CA GLN A 114 11.10 -15.39 -11.08
C GLN A 114 9.60 -15.28 -10.81
N VAL A 115 9.25 -14.65 -9.70
CA VAL A 115 7.87 -14.31 -9.35
C VAL A 115 7.78 -12.80 -9.16
N GLN A 116 6.84 -12.20 -9.87
CA GLN A 116 6.48 -10.79 -9.78
C GLN A 116 5.03 -10.66 -9.36
N ILE A 117 4.78 -9.82 -8.36
CA ILE A 117 3.43 -9.51 -7.88
C ILE A 117 3.14 -8.04 -8.17
N ASN A 118 2.03 -7.79 -8.86
CA ASN A 118 1.52 -6.47 -9.20
C ASN A 118 0.23 -6.22 -8.40
N TYR A 119 0.34 -5.52 -7.29
CA TYR A 119 -0.79 -5.34 -6.37
C TYR A 119 -1.32 -3.91 -6.40
N PRO A 120 -2.59 -3.68 -6.79
CA PRO A 120 -3.19 -2.36 -6.76
C PRO A 120 -3.51 -1.96 -5.33
N PHE A 121 -2.73 -1.03 -4.78
CA PHE A 121 -2.96 -0.53 -3.42
C PHE A 121 -4.11 0.46 -3.40
N THR A 122 -5.07 0.22 -2.51
CA THR A 122 -6.18 1.13 -2.23
C THR A 122 -5.88 1.92 -0.96
N TRP A 123 -6.22 3.20 -0.93
CA TRP A 123 -6.11 3.99 0.29
C TRP A 123 -7.27 3.67 1.23
N LEU A 124 -7.02 3.69 2.54
CA LEU A 124 -8.07 3.49 3.54
C LEU A 124 -8.67 4.82 3.95
N THR A 125 -7.84 5.87 4.04
CA THR A 125 -8.31 7.20 4.42
C THR A 125 -8.72 8.01 3.19
N PRO A 126 -9.63 8.98 3.34
CA PRO A 126 -10.05 9.85 2.23
C PRO A 126 -8.99 10.92 1.88
N LEU A 127 -7.76 10.87 2.43
CA LEU A 127 -6.71 11.84 2.14
C LEU A 127 -6.45 12.08 0.65
N PRO A 128 -6.33 11.05 -0.20
CA PRO A 128 -6.11 11.27 -1.64
C PRO A 128 -7.29 11.98 -2.30
N ALA A 129 -8.52 11.68 -1.87
CA ALA A 129 -9.72 12.36 -2.37
C ALA A 129 -9.76 13.82 -1.92
N LEU A 130 -9.37 14.11 -0.67
CA LEU A 130 -9.24 15.47 -0.14
C LEU A 130 -8.19 16.29 -0.91
N LEU A 131 -7.06 15.65 -1.25
CA LEU A 131 -5.97 16.26 -2.02
C LEU A 131 -6.21 16.26 -3.53
N ARG A 132 -7.37 15.77 -4.01
CA ARG A 132 -7.72 15.60 -5.44
C ARG A 132 -6.65 14.84 -6.23
N GLN A 133 -5.97 13.89 -5.59
CA GLN A 133 -4.97 13.05 -6.23
C GLN A 133 -5.57 11.64 -6.45
N PRO A 134 -5.96 11.29 -7.69
CA PRO A 134 -6.36 9.94 -8.02
C PRO A 134 -5.10 9.08 -8.14
N MET A 135 -4.63 8.53 -7.03
CA MET A 135 -3.56 7.55 -7.04
C MET A 135 -4.11 6.23 -6.49
N ALA A 136 -4.16 5.19 -7.31
CA ALA A 136 -4.18 3.82 -6.84
C ALA A 136 -2.81 3.23 -7.21
N PRO A 137 -1.76 3.47 -6.40
CA PRO A 137 -0.43 3.06 -6.78
C PRO A 137 -0.37 1.53 -6.87
N VAL A 138 0.29 1.01 -7.91
CA VAL A 138 0.56 -0.42 -8.01
C VAL A 138 1.87 -0.71 -7.28
N LEU A 139 1.80 -1.54 -6.25
CA LEU A 139 2.97 -2.04 -5.55
C LEU A 139 3.54 -3.23 -6.31
N HIS A 140 4.82 -3.16 -6.63
CA HIS A 140 5.55 -4.21 -7.33
C HIS A 140 6.50 -4.90 -6.36
N ALA A 141 6.39 -6.22 -6.27
CA ALA A 141 7.38 -7.07 -5.60
C ALA A 141 7.93 -8.08 -6.60
N ARG A 142 9.24 -8.33 -6.56
CA ARG A 142 9.89 -9.32 -7.40
C ARG A 142 10.89 -10.13 -6.60
N ALA A 143 10.91 -11.43 -6.84
CA ALA A 143 11.92 -12.32 -6.33
C ALA A 143 12.35 -13.31 -7.41
N THR A 144 13.63 -13.66 -7.39
CA THR A 144 14.22 -14.63 -8.32
C THR A 144 14.97 -15.67 -7.49
N PHE A 145 14.68 -16.94 -7.71
CA PHE A 145 15.42 -18.05 -7.13
C PHE A 145 16.06 -18.88 -8.23
N ARG A 146 17.29 -19.34 -7.99
CA ARG A 146 17.95 -20.30 -8.87
C ARG A 146 17.20 -21.62 -8.81
N TRP A 147 17.04 -22.28 -9.95
CA TRP A 147 16.39 -23.58 -10.01
C TRP A 147 17.30 -24.68 -9.43
N GLU A 148 16.71 -25.51 -8.57
CA GLU A 148 17.36 -26.61 -7.86
C GLU A 148 16.63 -27.94 -8.05
N GLY A 149 15.49 -27.94 -8.75
CA GLY A 149 14.79 -29.16 -9.12
C GLY A 149 15.64 -29.99 -10.10
N SER A 150 15.72 -31.29 -9.90
CA SER A 150 16.34 -32.25 -10.83
C SER A 150 15.30 -33.27 -11.25
#